data_AF-A0A962MCW9-F1
#
_entry.id   AF-A0A962MCW9-F1
#
_cell.length_a   1.000
_cell.length_b   1.000
_cell.length_c   1.000
_cell.angle_alpha   90.00
_cell.angle_beta   90.00
_cell.angle_gamma   90.00
#
_symmetry.space_group_name_H-M   'P 1'
#
loop_
_entity.id
_entity.type
_entity.pdbx_description
1 polymer ?
#
loop_
_entity_poly.entity_id
_entity_poly.type
_entity_poly.pdbx_seq_one_letter_code
_entity_poly.pdbx_strand_id
1 'polypeptide(L)'
;MNRYRSRKRHIAEINVIPYIDVMLVLLVIFMITAPLLNQGVEIELPQAAANPLPPTEQRTLVLDIDRAGQYYLYLVGDAAEPADAEVVLAKA
;
A
#
# COMPACT_ATOMS: atom_id res chain seq x y z
N MET A 1 -12.22 87.01 26.75
CA MET A 1 -11.94 85.68 27.35
C MET A 1 -12.22 84.60 26.31
N ASN A 2 -11.18 84.09 25.63
CA ASN A 2 -11.34 83.07 24.58
C ASN A 2 -11.04 81.68 25.16
N ARG A 3 -12.05 80.82 25.24
CA ARG A 3 -11.89 79.42 25.67
C ARG A 3 -11.41 78.58 24.50
N TYR A 4 -10.13 78.23 24.50
CA TYR A 4 -9.59 77.20 23.63
C TYR A 4 -10.23 75.85 23.97
N ARG A 5 -11.14 75.39 23.10
CA ARG A 5 -11.80 74.09 23.22
C ARG A 5 -10.80 73.03 22.77
N SER A 6 -10.10 72.42 23.74
CA SER A 6 -9.17 71.31 23.48
C SER A 6 -9.94 70.15 22.85
N ARG A 7 -9.65 69.87 21.58
CA ARG A 7 -10.19 68.73 20.84
C ARG A 7 -9.48 67.49 21.37
N LYS A 8 -10.10 66.80 22.33
CA LYS A 8 -9.60 65.52 22.84
C LYS A 8 -9.56 64.53 21.67
N ARG A 9 -8.36 64.19 21.22
CA ARG A 9 -8.13 63.27 20.12
C ARG A 9 -8.41 61.86 20.65
N HIS A 10 -9.42 61.19 20.12
CA HIS A 10 -9.69 59.79 20.46
C HIS A 10 -8.56 58.94 19.91
N ILE A 11 -7.80 58.30 20.80
CA ILE A 11 -6.84 57.25 20.44
C ILE A 11 -7.69 55.99 20.27
N ALA A 12 -7.77 55.48 19.05
CA ALA A 12 -8.41 54.21 18.77
C ALA A 12 -7.37 53.10 19.02
N GLU A 13 -7.50 52.40 20.13
CA GLU A 13 -6.72 51.19 20.41
C GLU A 13 -7.27 50.05 19.56
N ILE A 14 -6.41 49.36 18.81
CA ILE A 14 -6.83 48.20 18.03
C ILE A 14 -7.05 47.04 19.02
N ASN A 15 -8.24 46.42 18.98
CA ASN A 15 -8.45 45.16 19.69
C ASN A 15 -7.59 44.08 19.03
N VAL A 16 -6.56 43.61 19.74
CA VAL A 16 -5.59 42.61 19.24
C VAL A 16 -6.13 41.17 19.37
N ILE A 17 -7.13 40.95 20.23
CA ILE A 17 -7.73 39.63 20.53
C ILE A 17 -8.17 38.87 19.26
N PRO A 18 -8.86 39.49 18.28
CA PRO A 18 -9.25 38.79 17.04
C PRO A 18 -8.06 38.31 16.21
N TYR A 19 -6.93 39.04 16.23
CA TYR A 19 -5.73 38.65 15.50
C TYR A 19 -5.01 37.48 16.18
N ILE A 20 -4.97 37.49 17.51
CA ILE A 20 -4.36 36.42 18.30
C ILE A 20 -5.10 35.11 18.05
N ASP A 21 -6.44 35.13 18.00
CA ASP A 21 -7.25 33.94 17.73
C ASP A 21 -6.91 33.29 16.37
N VAL A 22 -6.83 34.10 15.30
CA VAL A 22 -6.43 33.60 13.97
C VAL A 22 -5.02 33.01 13.98
N MET A 23 -4.07 33.66 14.66
CA MET A 23 -2.70 33.14 14.77
C MET A 23 -2.64 31.83 15.56
N LEU A 24 -3.40 31.70 16.66
CA LEU A 24 -3.45 30.50 17.48
C LEU A 24 -4.13 29.33 16.74
N VAL A 25 -5.20 29.58 15.98
CA VAL A 25 -5.84 28.58 15.13
C VAL A 25 -4.85 27.99 14.13
N LEU A 26 -4.03 28.83 13.48
CA LEU A 26 -2.99 28.35 12.56
C LEU A 26 -1.95 27.46 13.25
N LEU A 27 -1.53 27.81 14.47
CA LEU A 27 -0.58 27.00 15.25
C LEU A 27 -1.17 25.64 15.64
N VAL A 28 -2.44 25.58 16.04
CA VAL A 28 -3.14 24.33 16.39
C VAL A 28 -3.27 23.41 15.18
N ILE A 29 -3.60 23.97 14.00
CA ILE A 29 -3.65 23.18 12.75
C ILE A 29 -2.30 22.52 12.49
N PHE A 30 -1.19 23.28 12.55
CA PHE A 30 0.13 22.73 12.32
C PHE A 30 0.50 21.64 13.35
N MET A 31 0.23 21.87 14.64
CA MET A 31 0.46 20.89 15.70
C MET A 31 -0.26 19.56 15.46
N ILE A 32 -1.51 19.59 14.97
CA ILE A 32 -2.32 18.39 14.72
C ILE A 32 -1.86 17.61 13.47
N THR A 33 -1.31 18.29 12.45
CA THR A 33 -0.87 17.60 11.22
C THR A 33 0.38 16.73 11.41
N ALA A 34 1.27 17.06 12.35
CA ALA A 34 2.50 16.30 12.60
C ALA A 34 2.29 14.81 12.99
N PRO A 35 1.40 14.45 13.95
CA PRO A 35 1.16 13.05 14.30
C PRO A 35 0.53 12.22 13.18
N LEU A 36 -0.11 12.84 12.18
CA LEU A 36 -0.73 12.12 11.05
C LEU A 36 0.30 11.57 10.05
N LEU A 37 1.53 12.09 10.04
CA LEU A 37 2.59 11.62 9.13
C LEU A 37 3.21 10.28 9.57
N ASN A 38 2.95 9.82 10.79
CA ASN A 38 3.58 8.63 11.37
C ASN A 38 2.75 7.34 11.25
N GLN A 39 1.66 7.33 10.47
CA GLN A 39 0.88 6.12 10.20
C GLN A 39 1.53 5.25 9.12
N GLY A 40 2.79 4.86 9.33
CA GLY A 40 3.40 3.76 8.58
C GLY A 40 3.14 2.47 9.34
N VAL A 41 2.28 1.60 8.82
CA VAL A 41 2.19 0.23 9.33
C VAL A 41 3.51 -0.46 8.99
N GLU A 42 4.22 -0.95 10.00
CA GLU A 42 5.41 -1.77 9.83
C GLU A 42 4.95 -3.13 9.27
N ILE A 43 5.15 -3.34 7.97
CA ILE A 43 4.83 -4.61 7.31
C ILE A 43 6.10 -5.46 7.29
N GLU A 44 6.12 -6.48 8.15
CA GLU A 44 7.11 -7.54 8.06
C GLU A 44 6.76 -8.44 6.87
N LEU A 45 7.57 -8.37 5.81
CA LEU A 45 7.48 -9.30 4.69
C LEU A 45 8.02 -10.66 5.12
N PRO A 46 7.23 -11.76 5.00
CA PRO A 46 7.74 -13.08 5.27
C PRO A 46 8.85 -13.40 4.28
N GLN A 47 10.05 -13.70 4.78
CA GLN A 47 11.11 -14.23 3.93
C GLN A 47 10.71 -15.64 3.52
N ALA A 48 10.37 -15.82 2.26
CA ALA A 48 10.22 -17.15 1.70
C ALA A 48 11.59 -17.84 1.79
N ALA A 49 11.69 -18.85 2.63
CA ALA A 49 12.77 -19.82 2.60
C ALA A 49 12.60 -20.67 1.32
N ALA A 50 12.74 -20.04 0.16
CA ALA A 50 12.98 -20.75 -1.07
C ALA A 50 14.41 -21.29 -0.94
N ASN A 51 14.54 -22.47 -0.33
CA ASN A 51 15.68 -23.31 -0.66
C ASN A 51 15.71 -23.35 -2.19
N PRO A 52 16.81 -22.95 -2.85
CA PRO A 52 16.98 -23.25 -4.25
C PRO A 52 16.69 -24.74 -4.35
N LEU A 53 15.62 -25.10 -5.06
CA LEU A 53 15.43 -26.48 -5.44
C LEU A 53 16.79 -26.87 -6.03
N PRO A 54 17.45 -27.94 -5.52
CA PRO A 54 18.66 -28.42 -6.16
C PRO A 54 18.34 -28.49 -7.66
N PRO A 55 19.27 -28.11 -8.57
CA PRO A 55 19.05 -28.20 -10.00
C PRO A 55 18.75 -29.66 -10.27
N THR A 56 17.48 -29.99 -10.18
CA THR A 56 17.08 -31.36 -10.24
C THR A 56 16.98 -31.53 -11.72
N GLU A 57 17.59 -32.58 -12.23
CA GLU A 57 17.18 -33.21 -13.47
C GLU A 57 15.75 -33.77 -13.30
N GLN A 58 14.84 -32.98 -12.73
CA GLN A 58 13.42 -33.22 -12.61
C GLN A 58 12.91 -33.00 -14.01
N ARG A 59 12.97 -34.09 -14.78
CA ARG A 59 12.18 -34.25 -15.99
C ARG A 59 10.76 -33.85 -15.62
N THR A 60 10.37 -32.66 -16.07
CA THR A 60 9.08 -32.08 -15.70
C THR A 60 7.99 -32.88 -16.39
N LEU A 61 7.07 -33.43 -15.61
CA LEU A 61 5.93 -34.16 -16.12
C LEU A 61 4.84 -33.15 -16.51
N VAL A 62 4.36 -33.23 -17.74
CA VAL A 62 3.32 -32.38 -18.30
C VAL A 62 2.05 -33.21 -18.48
N LEU A 63 0.95 -32.72 -17.92
CA LEU A 63 -0.39 -33.27 -18.11
C LEU A 63 -1.18 -32.33 -19.01
N ASP A 64 -1.49 -32.78 -20.22
CA ASP A 64 -2.31 -32.07 -21.20
C ASP A 64 -3.68 -32.73 -21.36
N ILE A 65 -4.70 -31.92 -21.65
CA ILE A 65 -6.07 -32.37 -21.89
C ILE A 65 -6.56 -31.73 -23.19
N ASP A 66 -6.95 -32.54 -24.18
CA ASP A 66 -7.48 -32.03 -25.44
C ASP A 66 -8.98 -31.65 -25.35
N ARG A 67 -9.53 -31.10 -26.44
CA ARG A 67 -10.95 -30.72 -26.51
C ARG A 67 -11.90 -31.92 -26.51
N ALA A 68 -11.41 -33.12 -26.80
CA ALA A 68 -12.18 -34.36 -26.75
C ALA A 68 -12.14 -35.00 -25.34
N GLY A 69 -11.37 -34.43 -24.41
CA GLY A 69 -11.19 -34.95 -23.05
C GLY A 69 -10.17 -36.08 -22.95
N GLN A 70 -9.31 -36.25 -23.96
CA GLN A 70 -8.19 -37.18 -23.89
C GLN A 70 -7.04 -36.58 -23.08
N TYR A 71 -6.47 -37.40 -22.20
CA TYR A 71 -5.34 -37.03 -21.36
C TYR A 71 -4.03 -37.43 -22.03
N TYR A 72 -3.01 -36.58 -21.90
CA TYR A 72 -1.66 -36.83 -22.37
C TYR A 72 -0.70 -36.62 -21.21
N LEU A 73 0.20 -37.56 -20.98
CA LEU A 73 1.18 -37.49 -19.90
C LEU A 73 2.57 -37.73 -20.46
N TYR A 74 3.40 -36.70 -20.51
CA TYR A 74 4.73 -36.78 -21.11
C TYR A 74 5.75 -35.96 -20.33
N LEU A 75 7.03 -36.23 -20.58
CA LEU A 75 8.13 -35.45 -19.99
C LEU A 75 8.53 -34.33 -20.93
N VAL A 76 8.93 -33.18 -20.40
CA VAL A 76 9.45 -32.07 -21.22
C VAL A 76 10.63 -32.56 -22.06
N GLY A 77 10.43 -32.59 -23.38
CA GLY A 77 11.40 -33.08 -24.38
C GLY A 77 10.98 -34.36 -25.12
N ASP A 78 9.99 -35.09 -24.60
CA ASP A 78 9.43 -36.30 -25.22
C ASP A 78 8.12 -35.98 -25.98
N ALA A 79 7.73 -36.86 -26.92
CA ALA A 79 6.46 -36.73 -27.62
C ALA A 79 5.27 -37.02 -26.69
N ALA A 80 4.17 -36.29 -26.89
CA ALA A 80 2.94 -36.48 -26.13
C ALA A 80 2.23 -37.76 -26.57
N GLU A 81 2.28 -38.79 -25.72
CA GLU A 81 1.54 -40.05 -25.91
C GLU A 81 0.20 -39.99 -25.15
N PRO A 82 -0.88 -40.55 -25.72
CA PRO A 82 -2.16 -40.62 -25.02
C PRO A 82 -2.04 -41.50 -23.77
N ALA A 83 -2.49 -40.96 -22.65
CA ALA A 83 -2.46 -41.63 -21.34
C ALA A 83 -3.88 -41.99 -20.91
N ASP A 84 -4.07 -43.25 -20.49
CA ASP A 84 -5.33 -43.68 -19.89
C ASP A 84 -5.57 -42.93 -18.58
N ALA A 85 -6.82 -42.50 -18.36
CA ALA A 85 -7.20 -41.72 -17.18
C ALA A 85 -6.89 -42.42 -15.85
N GLU A 86 -6.88 -43.75 -15.84
CA GLU A 86 -6.53 -44.57 -14.68
C GLU A 86 -5.03 -44.46 -14.33
N VAL A 87 -4.16 -44.33 -15.34
CA VAL A 87 -2.71 -44.16 -15.17
C VAL A 87 -2.37 -42.76 -14.64
N VAL A 88 -3.16 -41.75 -15.03
CA VAL A 88 -3.01 -40.37 -14.53
C VAL A 88 -3.37 -40.29 -13.05
N LEU A 89 -4.45 -40.96 -12.63
CA LEU A 89 -4.88 -40.99 -11.23
C LEU A 89 -3.93 -41.78 -10.32
N ALA A 90 -3.24 -42.79 -10.83
CA ALA A 90 -2.30 -43.61 -10.06
C ALA A 90 -0.93 -42.93 -9.81
N LYS A 91 -0.65 -41.81 -10.49
CA LYS A 91 0.63 -41.07 -10.41
C LYS A 91 0.52 -39.68 -9.76
N ALA A 92 -0.66 -39.30 -9.29
CA ALA A 92 -0.91 -38.08 -8.50
C ALA A 92 -0.73 -38.36 -7.00
#